data_AF-A0A2G5SUP2-F1
#
_entry.id   AF-A0A2G5SUP2-F1
#
_cell.length_a   1.000
_cell.length_b   1.000
_cell.length_c   1.000
_cell.angle_alpha   90.00
_cell.angle_beta   90.00
_cell.angle_gamma   90.00
#
_symmetry.space_group_name_H-M   'P 1'
#
loop_
_entity.id
_entity.type
_entity.pdbx_description
1 polymer ?
#
loop_
_entity_poly.entity_id
_entity_poly.type
_entity_poly.pdbx_seq_one_letter_code
_entity_poly.pdbx_strand_id
1 'polypeptide(L)'
;MRAPPVDVYLQWIVDAWKSLPDELIKKLFKGCALTTVLGGSEDHLIHCFKTNSEVPSGLDALKKARMERSLEELEDLIEEVDLSEEEYQEDSDSSFIFD
;
A
#
# COMPACT_ATOMS: atom_id res chain seq x y z
N MET A 1 -29.38 39.64 5.60
CA MET A 1 -30.11 38.58 4.88
C MET A 1 -30.34 37.42 5.84
N ARG A 2 -31.53 36.82 5.87
CA ARG A 2 -31.80 35.60 6.63
C ARG A 2 -31.37 34.40 5.78
N ALA A 3 -30.76 33.39 6.39
CA ALA A 3 -30.38 32.19 5.67
C ALA A 3 -31.63 31.49 5.09
N PRO A 4 -31.51 30.86 3.91
CA PRO A 4 -32.57 30.02 3.38
C PRO A 4 -32.92 28.88 4.35
N PRO A 5 -34.14 28.33 4.27
CA PRO A 5 -34.50 27.10 4.95
C PRO A 5 -33.54 25.95 4.63
N VAL A 6 -33.39 25.01 5.58
CA VAL A 6 -32.40 23.92 5.51
C VAL A 6 -32.59 23.05 4.28
N ASP A 7 -33.83 22.65 4.02
CA ASP A 7 -34.25 21.89 2.85
C ASP A 7 -33.84 22.55 1.53
N VAL A 8 -33.88 23.88 1.45
CA VAL A 8 -33.56 24.63 0.25
C VAL A 8 -32.06 24.55 -0.07
N TYR A 9 -31.19 24.89 0.88
CA TYR A 9 -29.75 24.88 0.59
C TYR A 9 -29.18 23.45 0.57
N LEU A 10 -29.78 22.49 1.26
CA LEU A 10 -29.41 21.08 1.12
C LEU A 10 -29.69 20.57 -0.30
N GLN A 11 -30.81 20.96 -0.91
CA GLN A 11 -31.09 20.64 -2.30
C GLN A 11 -30.02 21.23 -3.23
N TRP A 12 -29.57 22.46 -2.99
CA TRP A 12 -28.47 23.06 -3.76
C TRP A 12 -27.17 22.27 -3.65
N ILE A 13 -26.84 21.76 -2.47
CA ILE A 13 -25.65 20.91 -2.26
C ILE A 13 -25.79 19.62 -3.07
N VAL A 14 -26.94 18.95 -2.99
CA VAL A 14 -27.20 17.71 -3.74
C VAL A 14 -27.10 17.95 -5.24
N ASP A 15 -27.72 19.00 -5.75
CA ASP A 15 -27.71 19.32 -7.17
C ASP A 15 -26.31 19.71 -7.65
N ALA A 16 -25.54 20.43 -6.83
CA ALA A 16 -24.15 20.74 -7.11
C ALA A 16 -23.31 19.46 -7.25
N TRP A 17 -23.42 18.53 -6.30
CA TRP A 17 -22.70 17.24 -6.38
C TRP A 17 -23.11 16.42 -7.61
N LYS A 18 -24.40 16.39 -7.96
CA LYS A 18 -24.89 15.69 -9.17
C LYS A 18 -24.42 16.33 -10.47
N SER A 19 -24.09 17.62 -10.46
CA SER A 19 -23.59 18.31 -11.65
C SER A 19 -22.11 18.03 -11.94
N LEU A 20 -21.37 17.47 -10.97
CA LEU A 20 -19.96 17.14 -11.15
C LEU A 20 -19.80 15.82 -11.92
N PRO A 21 -18.87 15.73 -12.88
CA PRO A 21 -18.57 14.47 -13.54
C PRO A 21 -18.01 13.44 -12.54
N ASP A 22 -18.49 12.20 -12.62
CA ASP A 22 -18.01 11.10 -11.77
C ASP A 22 -16.49 10.95 -11.79
N GLU A 23 -15.87 11.13 -12.97
CA GLU A 23 -14.42 11.03 -13.13
C GLU A 23 -13.66 12.13 -12.35
N LEU A 24 -14.26 13.31 -12.20
CA LEU A 24 -13.67 14.37 -11.37
C LEU A 24 -13.67 13.95 -9.90
N ILE A 25 -14.78 13.40 -9.42
CA ILE A 25 -14.92 12.92 -8.05
C ILE A 25 -13.90 11.81 -7.80
N LYS A 26 -13.85 10.77 -8.64
CA LYS A 26 -12.87 9.67 -8.52
C LYS A 26 -11.43 10.18 -8.49
N LYS A 27 -11.10 11.15 -9.34
CA LYS A 27 -9.75 11.74 -9.41
C LYS A 27 -9.36 12.44 -8.11
N LEU A 28 -10.28 13.17 -7.48
CA LEU A 28 -10.03 13.83 -6.19
C LEU A 28 -9.76 12.81 -5.08
N PHE A 29 -10.54 11.73 -5.02
CA PHE A 29 -10.33 10.68 -4.02
C PHE A 29 -8.99 9.97 -4.19
N LYS A 30 -8.59 9.66 -5.44
CA LYS A 30 -7.25 9.12 -5.73
C LYS A 30 -6.14 10.11 -5.39
N GLY A 31 -6.34 11.38 -5.71
CA GLY A 31 -5.39 12.45 -5.40
C GLY A 31 -5.14 12.63 -3.89
N CYS A 32 -6.13 12.29 -3.06
CA CYS A 32 -6.02 12.27 -1.60
C CYS A 32 -5.64 10.91 -1.01
N ALA A 33 -5.22 9.95 -1.85
CA ALA A 33 -4.85 8.58 -1.45
C ALA A 33 -5.96 7.76 -0.74
N LEU A 34 -7.24 8.15 -0.89
CA LEU A 34 -8.35 7.47 -0.21
C LEU A 34 -8.76 6.17 -0.90
N THR A 35 -8.63 6.14 -2.23
CA THR A 35 -9.06 5.01 -3.07
C THR A 35 -7.93 4.52 -3.97
N THR A 36 -6.68 4.75 -3.58
CA THR A 36 -5.50 4.28 -4.32
C THR A 36 -5.22 2.81 -4.01
N VAL A 37 -4.68 2.09 -5.00
CA VAL A 37 -4.28 0.68 -4.84
C VAL A 37 -3.20 0.52 -3.77
N LEU A 38 -3.36 -0.46 -2.87
CA LEU A 38 -2.45 -0.71 -1.74
C LEU A 38 -1.00 -1.01 -2.16
N GLY A 39 -0.81 -1.63 -3.33
CA GLY A 39 0.51 -1.96 -3.89
C GLY A 39 1.29 -0.77 -4.47
N GLY A 40 0.72 0.45 -4.44
CA GLY A 40 1.45 1.66 -4.79
C GLY A 40 1.51 2.03 -6.27
N SER A 41 0.92 1.22 -7.15
CA SER A 41 0.88 1.51 -8.59
C SER A 41 0.24 2.86 -8.92
N GLU A 42 -0.61 3.37 -8.03
CA GLU A 42 -1.33 4.63 -8.17
C GLU A 42 -0.76 5.78 -7.32
N ASP A 43 0.34 5.59 -6.58
CA ASP A 43 0.86 6.63 -5.68
C ASP A 43 1.26 7.92 -6.42
N HIS A 44 1.64 7.81 -7.69
CA HIS A 44 1.98 8.95 -8.55
C HIS A 44 0.79 9.89 -8.81
N LEU A 45 -0.44 9.46 -8.50
CA LEU A 45 -1.65 10.27 -8.62
C LEU A 45 -1.85 11.20 -7.41
N ILE A 46 -1.21 10.90 -6.28
CA ILE A 46 -1.36 11.63 -5.01
C ILE A 46 -0.87 13.07 -5.19
N HIS A 47 -1.70 14.04 -4.81
CA HIS A 47 -1.47 15.45 -5.10
C HIS A 47 -0.22 15.99 -4.42
N CYS A 48 -0.04 15.74 -3.12
CA CYS A 48 1.08 16.29 -2.36
C CYS A 48 2.45 15.78 -2.81
N PHE A 49 2.51 14.70 -3.61
CA PHE A 49 3.75 14.15 -4.16
C PHE A 49 4.14 14.72 -5.52
N LYS A 50 3.29 15.55 -6.13
CA LYS A 50 3.59 16.14 -7.44
C LYS A 50 4.72 17.16 -7.34
N THR A 51 5.41 17.38 -8.45
CA THR A 51 6.39 18.46 -8.59
C THR A 51 5.75 19.80 -8.23
N ASN A 52 6.41 20.56 -7.35
CA ASN A 52 5.94 21.85 -6.80
C ASN A 52 4.71 21.77 -5.87
N SER A 53 4.39 20.59 -5.33
CA SER A 53 3.41 20.46 -4.24
C SER A 53 4.10 20.51 -2.86
N GLU A 54 3.36 20.21 -1.80
CA GLU A 54 3.78 20.31 -0.41
C GLU A 54 4.88 19.31 -0.04
N VAL A 55 4.88 18.12 -0.66
CA VAL A 55 5.79 17.00 -0.32
C VAL A 55 6.35 16.34 -1.58
N PRO A 56 7.16 17.04 -2.39
CA PRO A 56 7.60 16.56 -3.70
C PRO A 56 8.48 15.29 -3.64
N SER A 57 9.17 15.04 -2.52
CA SER A 57 9.93 13.80 -2.27
C SER A 57 9.10 12.68 -1.61
N GLY A 58 7.81 12.92 -1.39
CA GLY A 58 6.95 12.01 -0.63
C GLY A 58 6.72 10.67 -1.32
N LEU A 59 6.74 10.63 -2.65
CA LEU A 59 6.62 9.39 -3.42
C LEU A 59 7.78 8.43 -3.09
N ASP A 60 9.01 8.95 -3.08
CA ASP A 60 10.21 8.15 -2.81
C ASP A 60 10.27 7.72 -1.34
N ALA A 61 9.89 8.64 -0.43
CA ALA A 61 9.77 8.32 0.99
C ALA A 61 8.75 7.20 1.24
N LEU A 62 7.59 7.23 0.58
CA LEU A 62 6.55 6.21 0.70
C LEU A 62 7.02 4.85 0.16
N LYS A 63 7.70 4.84 -1.00
CA LYS A 63 8.29 3.61 -1.56
C LYS A 63 9.34 3.01 -0.63
N LYS A 64 10.23 3.86 -0.09
CA LYS A 64 11.26 3.44 0.87
C LYS A 64 10.63 2.82 2.11
N ALA A 65 9.65 3.49 2.72
CA ALA A 65 8.98 3.00 3.93
C ALA A 65 8.25 1.66 3.72
N ARG A 66 7.71 1.41 2.52
CA ARG A 66 7.12 0.10 2.19
C ARG A 66 8.17 -0.98 2.03
N MET A 67 9.28 -0.68 1.38
CA MET A 67 10.38 -1.63 1.20
C MET A 67 11.01 -2.02 2.55
N GLU A 68 11.23 -1.04 3.44
CA GLU A 68 11.74 -1.29 4.79
C GLU A 68 10.82 -2.22 5.58
N ARG A 69 9.50 -1.98 5.54
CA ARG A 69 8.52 -2.87 6.17
C ARG A 69 8.52 -4.28 5.60
N SER A 70 8.57 -4.42 4.27
CA SER A 70 8.63 -5.74 3.64
C SER A 70 9.92 -6.50 3.94
N LEU A 71 11.02 -5.78 4.22
CA LEU A 71 12.27 -6.39 4.65
C LEU A 71 12.18 -6.88 6.09
N GLU A 72 11.60 -6.07 6.99
CA GLU A 72 11.34 -6.44 8.40
C GLU A 72 10.43 -7.68 8.48
N GLU A 73 9.34 -7.71 7.72
CA GLU A 73 8.44 -8.88 7.64
C GLU A 73 9.15 -10.15 7.13
N LEU A 74 10.16 -10.00 6.27
CA LEU A 74 10.95 -11.13 5.77
C LEU A 74 11.98 -11.62 6.79
N GLU A 75 12.60 -10.70 7.53
CA GLU A 75 13.54 -11.00 8.63
C GLU A 75 12.83 -11.81 9.72
N ASP A 76 11.65 -11.37 10.16
CA ASP A 76 10.81 -12.08 11.13
C ASP A 76 10.49 -13.51 10.65
N LEU A 77 10.14 -13.69 9.37
CA LEU A 77 9.83 -14.99 8.82
C LEU A 77 11.05 -15.93 8.77
N ILE A 78 12.25 -15.40 8.51
CA ILE A 78 13.48 -16.19 8.53
C ILE A 78 13.83 -16.65 9.94
N GLU A 79 13.62 -15.80 10.96
CA GLU A 79 13.84 -16.17 12.36
C GLU A 79 12.88 -17.27 12.84
N GLU A 80 11.64 -17.31 12.32
CA GLU A 80 10.67 -18.35 12.66
C GLU A 80 10.94 -19.71 12.00
N VAL A 81 11.68 -19.76 10.89
CA VAL A 81 12.08 -21.02 10.25
C VAL A 81 13.36 -21.53 10.92
N ASP A 82 13.18 -22.24 12.04
CA ASP A 82 14.21 -23.10 12.63
C ASP A 82 14.61 -24.17 11.59
N LEU A 83 15.71 -23.92 10.87
CA LEU A 83 16.37 -24.91 10.04
C LEU A 83 17.00 -25.95 10.98
N SER A 84 16.18 -26.84 11.54
CA SER A 84 16.68 -28.08 12.11
C SER A 84 17.31 -28.85 10.95
N GLU A 85 18.61 -28.63 10.78
CA GLU A 85 19.51 -29.40 9.94
C GLU A 85 19.27 -30.87 10.29
N GLU A 86 18.53 -31.59 9.43
CA GLU A 86 18.45 -33.04 9.51
C GLU A 86 19.87 -33.53 9.24
N GLU A 87 20.63 -33.71 10.32
CA GLU A 87 21.95 -34.31 10.36
C GLU A 87 21.83 -35.67 9.68
N TYR A 88 22.22 -35.76 8.41
CA TYR A 88 22.38 -37.03 7.72
C TYR A 88 23.45 -37.81 8.48
N GLN A 89 23.02 -38.72 9.36
CA GLN A 89 23.89 -39.71 9.97
C GLN A 89 24.48 -40.56 8.84
N GLU A 90 25.75 -40.32 8.51
CA GLU A 90 26.58 -41.30 7.83
C GLU A 90 26.68 -42.52 8.75
N ASP A 91 25.82 -43.50 8.53
CA ASP A 91 26.03 -44.86 9.03
C ASP A 91 27.27 -45.43 8.33
N SER A 92 28.43 -45.04 8.84
CA SER A 92 29.68 -45.76 8.70
C SER A 92 29.54 -47.08 9.46
N ASP A 93 28.97 -48.10 8.83
CA ASP A 93 29.30 -49.47 9.17
C ASP A 93 29.79 -50.26 7.96
N SER A 94 31.10 -50.46 7.99
CA SER A 94 31.86 -51.32 7.11
C SER A 94 31.37 -52.76 7.22
N SER A 95 30.93 -53.36 6.12
CA SER A 95 31.24 -54.76 5.85
C SER A 95 31.39 -55.00 4.36
N PHE A 96 32.65 -55.18 3.96
CA PHE A 96 33.03 -55.77 2.67
C PHE A 96 32.43 -57.18 2.58
N ILE A 97 31.57 -57.42 1.59
CA ILE A 97 31.38 -58.76 1.03
C ILE A 97 31.50 -58.65 -0.48
N PHE A 98 32.62 -59.15 -0.98
CA PHE A 98 32.81 -59.50 -2.39
C PHE A 98 32.24 -60.91 -2.59
N ASP A 99 31.35 -61.07 -3.56
CA ASP A 99 31.12 -62.33 -4.28
C ASP A 99 31.04 -62.00 -5.77
#